data_AF-A0A699ZT56-F1
#
_entry.id   AF-A0A699ZT56-F1
#
_cell.length_a   1.000
_cell.length_b   1.000
_cell.length_c   1.000
_cell.angle_alpha   90.00
_cell.angle_beta   90.00
_cell.angle_gamma   90.00
#
_symmetry.space_group_name_H-M   'P 1'
#
loop_
_entity.id
_entity.type
_entity.pdbx_description
1 polymer ?
#
loop_
_entity_poly.entity_id
_entity_poly.type
_entity_poly.pdbx_seq_one_letter_code
_entity_poly.pdbx_strand_id
1 'polypeptide(L)'
;MMMSQEACSKSRALSEGLLIDDWVVLPDGPKYKKFWAITVVAACVTAVMEPFLFAFREHPGLSPYLSPSSVLELALLLLFSCDLVLNFFVAFHDSDHQLLVTDLVAIRARYLRRA
;
A
#
# COMPACT_ATOMS: atom_id res chain seq x y z
N MET A 1 -0.01 10.97 44.50
CA MET A 1 0.95 11.39 43.46
C MET A 1 0.90 10.53 42.17
N MET A 2 0.32 9.32 42.20
CA MET A 2 0.16 8.45 41.01
C MET A 2 -0.87 8.93 39.96
N MET A 3 -1.94 9.64 40.36
CA MET A 3 -2.98 10.07 39.41
C MET A 3 -2.52 11.12 38.37
N SER A 4 -1.42 11.83 38.62
CA SER A 4 -0.89 12.83 37.67
C SER A 4 -0.06 12.21 36.55
N GLN A 5 0.47 11.00 36.73
CA GLN A 5 1.30 10.34 35.71
C GLN A 5 0.46 9.61 34.66
N GLU A 6 -0.67 9.01 35.06
CA GLU A 6 -1.58 8.34 34.12
C GLU A 6 -2.26 9.34 33.17
N ALA A 7 -2.67 10.51 33.67
CA ALA A 7 -3.26 11.55 32.84
C ALA A 7 -2.27 12.13 31.82
N CYS A 8 -0.99 12.28 32.21
CA CYS A 8 0.09 12.78 31.35
C CYS A 8 0.54 11.74 30.31
N SER A 9 0.57 10.46 30.66
CA SER A 9 0.83 9.35 29.73
C SER A 9 -0.29 9.24 28.68
N LYS A 10 -1.54 9.29 29.14
CA LYS A 10 -2.71 9.17 28.27
C LYS A 10 -2.84 10.36 27.33
N SER A 11 -2.55 11.58 27.77
CA SER A 11 -2.56 12.77 26.90
C SER A 11 -1.40 12.79 25.90
N ARG A 12 -0.24 12.22 26.25
CA ARG A 12 0.90 12.08 25.34
C ARG A 12 0.62 11.06 24.22
N ALA A 13 0.07 9.90 24.57
CA ALA A 13 -0.37 8.89 23.58
C ALA A 13 -1.51 9.40 22.70
N LEU A 14 -2.44 10.20 23.26
CA LEU A 14 -3.49 10.86 22.49
C LEU A 14 -2.93 11.94 21.55
N SER A 15 -1.92 12.70 21.98
CA SER A 15 -1.26 13.73 21.15
C SER A 15 -0.39 13.13 20.06
N GLU A 16 0.29 12.02 20.31
CA GLU A 16 1.02 11.25 19.30
C GLU A 16 0.06 10.61 18.28
N GLY A 17 -1.11 10.15 18.72
CA GLY A 17 -2.19 9.70 17.84
C GLY A 17 -2.94 10.82 17.11
N LEU A 18 -2.74 12.09 17.49
CA LEU A 18 -3.42 13.25 16.89
C LEU A 18 -2.56 13.97 15.83
N LEU A 19 -1.23 13.78 15.84
CA LEU A 19 -0.33 14.29 14.79
C LEU A 19 -0.14 13.24 13.69
N ILE A 20 -1.26 12.72 13.18
CA ILE A 20 -1.23 11.94 11.95
C ILE A 20 -1.14 12.97 10.83
N ASP A 21 0.00 13.04 10.17
CA ASP A 21 0.13 13.80 8.92
C ASP A 21 -1.02 13.39 7.97
N ASP A 22 -1.74 14.37 7.41
CA ASP A 22 -2.92 14.14 6.53
C ASP A 22 -2.61 13.21 5.32
N TRP A 23 -1.33 13.01 5.03
CA TRP A 23 -0.82 12.19 3.93
C TRP A 23 -0.57 10.73 4.32
N VAL A 24 -0.71 10.35 5.58
CA VAL A 24 -0.47 8.99 6.07
C VAL A 24 -1.73 8.15 5.93
N VAL A 25 -1.62 7.01 5.24
CA VAL A 25 -2.71 6.06 5.06
C VAL A 25 -2.66 5.02 6.16
N LEU A 26 -3.75 4.90 6.93
CA LEU A 26 -3.88 3.89 7.96
C LEU A 26 -4.14 2.50 7.32
N PRO A 27 -3.36 1.46 7.68
CA PRO A 27 -3.53 0.11 7.14
C PRO A 27 -4.90 -0.49 7.51
N ASP A 28 -5.47 -0.08 8.65
CA ASP A 28 -6.77 -0.55 9.10
C ASP A 28 -7.97 0.19 8.50
N GLY A 29 -7.72 1.24 7.70
CA GLY A 29 -8.75 2.05 7.09
C GLY A 29 -9.62 1.25 6.10
N PRO A 30 -10.96 1.42 6.11
CA PRO A 30 -11.85 0.67 5.22
C PRO A 30 -11.61 0.99 3.74
N LYS A 31 -11.14 2.19 3.41
CA LYS A 31 -10.78 2.59 2.04
C LYS A 31 -9.55 1.83 1.54
N TYR A 32 -8.51 1.76 2.37
CA TYR A 32 -7.28 1.04 2.04
C TYR A 32 -7.52 -0.46 1.92
N LYS A 33 -8.30 -1.07 2.83
CA LYS A 33 -8.68 -2.49 2.73
C LYS A 33 -9.39 -2.84 1.42
N LYS A 34 -10.31 -1.97 0.96
CA LYS A 34 -10.99 -2.16 -0.33
C LYS A 34 -10.01 -2.05 -1.50
N PHE A 35 -9.14 -1.04 -1.49
CA PHE A 35 -8.12 -0.88 -2.53
C PHE A 35 -7.17 -2.09 -2.57
N TRP A 36 -6.69 -2.54 -1.41
CA TRP A 36 -5.85 -3.72 -1.28
C TRP A 36 -6.54 -4.99 -1.78
N ALA A 37 -7.83 -5.18 -1.50
CA ALA A 37 -8.58 -6.31 -2.05
C ALA A 37 -8.66 -6.26 -3.58
N ILE A 38 -8.79 -5.06 -4.18
CA ILE A 38 -8.76 -4.89 -5.63
C ILE A 38 -7.39 -5.24 -6.20
N THR A 39 -6.29 -4.81 -5.57
CA THR A 39 -4.93 -5.13 -6.04
C THR A 39 -4.63 -6.62 -5.94
N VAL A 40 -5.11 -7.30 -4.89
CA VAL A 40 -5.01 -8.76 -4.77
C VAL A 40 -5.76 -9.47 -5.89
N VAL A 41 -7.01 -9.07 -6.19
CA VAL A 41 -7.78 -9.66 -7.30
C VAL A 41 -7.09 -9.44 -8.64
N ALA A 42 -6.58 -8.22 -8.88
CA ALA A 42 -5.82 -7.90 -10.08
C ALA A 42 -4.56 -8.76 -10.22
N ALA A 43 -3.84 -9.01 -9.12
CA ALA A 43 -2.66 -9.89 -9.11
C ALA A 43 -3.02 -11.33 -9.49
N CYS A 44 -4.12 -11.87 -8.94
CA CYS A 44 -4.61 -13.20 -9.31
C CYS A 44 -4.96 -13.30 -10.80
N VAL A 45 -5.66 -12.30 -11.34
CA VAL A 45 -6.00 -12.25 -12.77
C VAL A 45 -4.72 -12.20 -13.62
N THR A 46 -3.75 -11.37 -13.23
CA THR A 46 -2.46 -11.22 -13.92
C THR A 46 -1.69 -12.54 -13.92
N ALA A 47 -1.62 -13.23 -12.78
CA ALA A 47 -0.90 -14.50 -12.64
C ALA A 47 -1.46 -15.61 -13.54
N VAL A 48 -2.76 -15.61 -13.84
CA VAL A 48 -3.39 -16.57 -14.76
C VAL A 48 -3.25 -16.11 -16.21
N MET A 49 -3.41 -14.82 -16.47
CA MET A 49 -3.48 -14.30 -17.83
C MET A 49 -2.13 -14.10 -18.49
N GLU A 50 -1.10 -13.67 -17.75
CA GLU A 50 0.23 -13.46 -18.32
C GLU A 50 0.81 -14.71 -18.99
N PRO A 51 0.80 -15.91 -18.36
CA PRO A 51 1.33 -17.11 -19.02
C PRO A 51 0.59 -17.45 -20.32
N PHE A 52 -0.73 -17.23 -20.36
CA PHE A 52 -1.53 -17.44 -21.56
C PHE A 52 -1.16 -16.44 -22.66
N LEU A 53 -1.08 -15.15 -22.33
CA LEU A 53 -0.68 -14.11 -23.27
C LEU A 53 0.74 -14.35 -23.78
N PHE A 54 1.66 -14.74 -22.90
CA PHE A 54 3.04 -15.04 -23.28
C PHE A 54 3.14 -16.25 -24.23
N ALA A 55 2.31 -17.28 -24.05
CA ALA A 55 2.35 -18.47 -24.89
C ALA A 55 1.65 -18.31 -26.25
N PHE A 56 0.57 -17.52 -26.31
CA PHE A 56 -0.32 -17.48 -27.48
C PHE A 56 -0.35 -16.13 -28.22
N ARG A 57 0.23 -15.05 -27.67
CA ARG A 57 0.25 -13.76 -28.37
C ARG A 57 1.36 -13.74 -29.42
N GLU A 58 1.00 -13.41 -30.66
CA GLU A 58 1.95 -13.32 -31.78
C GLU A 58 2.99 -12.20 -31.60
N HIS A 59 2.63 -11.13 -30.90
CA HIS A 59 3.47 -9.94 -30.71
C HIS A 59 3.64 -9.69 -29.20
N PRO A 60 4.87 -9.63 -28.66
CA PRO A 60 5.06 -9.37 -27.24
C PRO A 60 4.73 -7.91 -26.86
N GLY A 61 4.29 -7.71 -25.62
CA GLY A 61 4.07 -6.39 -25.03
C GLY A 61 2.78 -5.69 -25.50
N LEU A 62 2.80 -4.35 -25.51
CA LEU A 62 1.65 -3.47 -25.75
C LEU A 62 1.21 -3.40 -27.23
N SER A 63 1.87 -4.09 -28.15
CA SER A 63 1.49 -4.09 -29.57
C SER A 63 0.49 -5.21 -29.87
N PRO A 64 -0.64 -4.95 -30.55
CA PRO A 64 -1.12 -3.65 -31.05
C PRO A 64 -1.80 -2.81 -29.94
N TYR A 65 -1.45 -1.53 -29.86
CA TYR A 65 -1.80 -0.62 -28.75
C TYR A 65 -3.31 -0.41 -28.51
N LEU A 66 -4.14 -0.69 -29.52
CA LEU A 66 -5.60 -0.54 -29.44
C LEU A 66 -6.32 -1.87 -29.15
N SER A 67 -5.58 -2.96 -28.92
CA SER A 67 -6.21 -4.23 -28.55
C SER A 67 -6.79 -4.15 -27.14
N PRO A 68 -7.93 -4.81 -26.86
CA PRO A 68 -8.49 -4.89 -25.51
C PRO A 68 -7.48 -5.42 -24.48
N SER A 69 -6.59 -6.33 -24.91
CA SER A 69 -5.57 -6.93 -24.06
C SER A 69 -4.48 -5.94 -23.66
N SER A 70 -4.09 -5.02 -24.55
CA SER A 70 -3.10 -3.97 -24.26
C SER A 70 -3.66 -2.89 -23.33
N VAL A 71 -4.94 -2.54 -23.48
CA VAL A 71 -5.63 -1.61 -22.55
C VAL A 71 -5.70 -2.21 -21.15
N LEU A 72 -6.01 -3.49 -21.03
CA LEU A 72 -6.05 -4.20 -19.76
C LEU A 72 -4.66 -4.27 -19.11
N GLU A 73 -3.61 -4.59 -19.87
CA GLU A 73 -2.23 -4.56 -19.37
C GLU A 73 -1.81 -3.18 -18.87
N LEU A 74 -2.14 -2.13 -19.62
CA LEU A 74 -1.84 -0.77 -19.20
C LEU A 74 -2.60 -0.40 -17.92
N ALA A 75 -3.87 -0.78 -17.79
CA ALA A 75 -4.66 -0.55 -16.60
C ALA A 75 -4.09 -1.28 -15.37
N LEU A 76 -3.67 -2.53 -15.53
CA LEU A 76 -3.02 -3.31 -14.47
C LEU A 76 -1.67 -2.71 -14.08
N LEU A 77 -0.85 -2.30 -15.06
CA LEU A 77 0.42 -1.65 -14.82
C LEU A 77 0.25 -0.36 -14.01
N LEU A 78 -0.74 0.46 -14.37
CA LEU A 78 -1.06 1.68 -13.63
C LEU A 78 -1.55 1.36 -12.22
N LEU A 79 -2.40 0.35 -12.05
CA LEU A 79 -2.88 -0.09 -10.74
C LEU A 79 -1.71 -0.51 -9.82
N PHE A 80 -0.80 -1.36 -10.30
CA PHE A 80 0.35 -1.81 -9.51
C PHE A 80 1.37 -0.69 -9.28
N SER A 81 1.53 0.23 -10.22
CA SER A 81 2.38 1.42 -10.02
C SER A 81 1.82 2.32 -8.93
N CYS A 82 0.49 2.53 -8.92
CA CYS A 82 -0.19 3.27 -7.86
C CYS A 82 -0.06 2.57 -6.50
N ASP A 83 -0.20 1.24 -6.45
CA ASP A 83 0.00 0.45 -5.22
C ASP A 83 1.43 0.62 -4.67
N LEU A 84 2.44 0.54 -5.55
CA LEU A 84 3.83 0.77 -5.17
C LEU A 84 4.03 2.16 -4.56
N VAL A 85 3.47 3.21 -5.17
CA VAL A 85 3.55 4.57 -4.63
C VAL A 85 2.81 4.68 -3.30
N LEU A 86 1.62 4.09 -3.18
CA LEU A 86 0.83 4.12 -1.95
C LEU A 86 1.55 3.48 -0.78
N ASN A 87 2.32 2.42 -1.01
CA ASN A 87 3.08 1.75 0.06
C ASN A 87 4.13 2.67 0.74
N PHE A 88 4.56 3.78 0.12
CA PHE A 88 5.41 4.79 0.77
C PHE A 88 4.68 5.69 1.77
N PHE A 89 3.34 5.62 1.81
CA PHE A 89 2.48 6.43 2.67
C PHE A 89 1.68 5.59 3.67
N VAL A 90 1.76 4.26 3.59
CA VAL A 90 1.03 3.35 4.48
C VAL A 90 1.79 3.20 5.79
N ALA A 91 1.11 3.50 6.90
CA ALA A 91 1.65 3.28 8.24
C ALA A 91 1.86 1.79 8.50
N PHE A 92 2.89 1.47 9.28
CA PHE A 92 3.23 0.08 9.59
C PHE A 92 3.14 -0.19 11.09
N HIS A 93 2.85 -1.44 11.45
CA HIS A 93 3.03 -1.91 12.82
C HIS A 93 4.48 -2.29 13.05
N ASP A 94 5.07 -1.72 14.10
CA ASP A 94 6.38 -2.13 14.57
C ASP A 94 6.24 -3.41 15.40
N SER A 95 7.00 -4.46 15.03
CA SER A 95 6.90 -5.78 15.66
C SER A 95 7.44 -5.76 17.09
N ASP A 96 8.42 -4.89 17.37
CA ASP A 96 9.10 -4.81 18.67
C ASP A 96 8.32 -4.02 19.72
N HIS A 97 7.52 -3.04 19.29
CA HIS A 97 6.80 -2.14 20.19
C HIS A 97 5.27 -2.25 20.08
N GLN A 98 4.73 -2.99 19.11
CA GLN A 98 3.29 -3.06 18.81
C GLN A 98 2.64 -1.69 18.56
N LEU A 99 3.44 -0.65 18.33
CA LEU A 99 2.97 0.70 18.06
C LEU A 99 2.82 0.91 16.55
N LEU A 100 1.80 1.69 16.18
CA LEU A 100 1.58 2.13 14.81
C LEU A 100 2.53 3.30 14.53
N VAL A 101 3.48 3.10 13.64
CA VAL A 101 4.42 4.15 13.23
C VAL A 101 3.81 4.93 12.08
N THR A 102 3.54 6.21 12.32
CA THR A 102 2.94 7.16 11.35
C THR A 102 3.96 8.13 10.76
N ASP A 103 5.22 8.12 11.21
CA ASP A 103 6.28 8.98 10.67
C ASP A 103 6.63 8.60 9.21
N LEU A 104 6.38 9.53 8.28
CA LEU A 104 6.64 9.36 6.85
C LEU A 104 8.11 9.06 6.53
N VAL A 105 9.06 9.64 7.25
CA VAL A 105 10.50 9.40 7.00
C VAL A 105 10.84 7.96 7.38
N ALA A 106 10.33 7.49 8.52
CA ALA A 106 10.49 6.12 8.97
C ALA A 106 9.80 5.11 8.02
N ILE A 107 8.58 5.41 7.55
CA ILE A 107 7.84 4.58 6.58
C ILE A 107 8.64 4.41 5.29
N ARG A 108 9.08 5.52 4.67
CA ARG A 108 9.83 5.49 3.41
C ARG A 108 11.17 4.79 3.55
N ALA A 109 11.91 5.06 4.63
CA ALA A 109 13.18 4.42 4.90
C ALA A 109 13.03 2.91 5.14
N ARG A 110 11.97 2.48 5.83
CA ARG A 110 11.66 1.06 6.01
C ARG A 110 11.30 0.39 4.68
N TYR A 111 10.47 1.03 3.86
CA TYR A 111 10.08 0.50 2.57
C TYR A 111 11.31 0.30 1.68
N LEU A 112 12.19 1.30 1.55
CA LEU A 112 13.42 1.20 0.76
C LEU A 112 14.43 0.17 1.27
N ARG A 113 14.45 -0.12 2.57
CA ARG A 113 15.32 -1.18 3.13
C ARG A 113 14.77 -2.59 2.91
N ARG A 114 13.47 -2.73 2.66
CA ARG A 114 12.79 -4.04 2.53
C ARG A 114 12.33 -4.36 1.10
N ALA A 115 12.29 -3.36 0.22
CA ALA A 115 12.06 -3.52 -1.23
C ALA A 115 13.30 -4.09 -1.90
#